data_AF-A0A132ACA2-F1
#
_entry.id   AF-A0A132ACA2-F1
#
_cell.length_a   1.000
_cell.length_b   1.000
_cell.length_c   1.000
_cell.angle_alpha   90.00
_cell.angle_beta   90.00
_cell.angle_gamma   90.00
#
_symmetry.space_group_name_H-M   'P 1'
#
loop_
_entity.id
_entity.type
_entity.pdbx_description
1 polymer ?
#
loop_
_entity_poly.entity_id
_entity_poly.type
_entity_poly.pdbx_seq_one_letter_code
_entity_poly.pdbx_strand_id
1 'polypeptide(L)'
;MFDLWNFQVTITKPRKIEWPRSLVDVVVAWNIPMHRWLKKHVFQEIRKYCNVYCTIMATYLISSLMHGFNFQIWSVLLTLGLLTQAEFKLRNIFSKIFSACVESRECFLRLNRPDKIRDQFVCDKHQRTKMRFGFVKTINLVFTCIALINLAFLGSLFDGQPNSSSISNVWIKWKNLKFYSFIILITEFILYEILKVKFN
;
A
#
# COMPACT_ATOMS: atom_id res chain seq x y z
N MET A 1 -4.15 1.76 -41.83
CA MET A 1 -3.70 2.94 -41.04
C MET A 1 -4.47 3.07 -39.72
N PHE A 2 -4.63 1.98 -38.94
CA PHE A 2 -5.17 2.03 -37.56
C PHE A 2 -4.73 0.78 -36.77
N ASP A 3 -3.41 0.60 -36.60
CA ASP A 3 -2.84 -0.37 -35.65
C ASP A 3 -2.28 0.33 -34.39
N LEU A 4 -2.92 1.42 -33.96
CA LEU A 4 -2.52 2.19 -32.76
C LEU A 4 -3.08 1.60 -31.44
N TRP A 5 -3.89 0.53 -31.51
CA TRP A 5 -4.60 -0.05 -30.37
C TRP A 5 -4.10 -1.43 -29.92
N ASN A 6 -2.98 -1.93 -30.47
CA ASN A 6 -2.36 -3.19 -30.05
C ASN A 6 -1.48 -3.06 -28.79
N PHE A 7 -1.92 -2.26 -27.82
CA PHE A 7 -1.30 -2.24 -26.51
C PHE A 7 -2.21 -2.96 -25.51
N GLN A 8 -1.86 -4.19 -25.15
CA GLN A 8 -2.33 -4.82 -23.92
C GLN A 8 -1.74 -4.06 -22.70
N VAL A 9 -2.12 -2.80 -22.49
CA VAL A 9 -1.75 -2.06 -21.29
C VAL A 9 -2.65 -2.52 -20.16
N THR A 10 -2.09 -3.24 -19.20
CA THR A 10 -2.81 -3.54 -17.97
C THR A 10 -3.06 -2.23 -17.21
N ILE A 11 -4.32 -1.80 -17.14
CA ILE A 11 -4.73 -0.57 -16.45
C ILE A 11 -4.78 -0.82 -14.94
N THR A 12 -5.43 -1.91 -14.54
CA THR A 12 -5.65 -2.27 -13.13
C THR A 12 -5.48 -3.77 -12.91
N LYS A 13 -5.32 -4.19 -11.65
CA LYS A 13 -5.41 -5.62 -11.26
C LYS A 13 -6.49 -5.79 -10.19
N PRO A 14 -7.76 -6.04 -10.57
CA PRO A 14 -8.90 -6.08 -9.65
C PRO A 14 -8.69 -6.99 -8.45
N ARG A 15 -8.19 -8.21 -8.67
CA ARG A 15 -7.90 -9.18 -7.60
C ARG A 15 -6.99 -8.64 -6.50
N LYS A 16 -6.02 -7.78 -6.85
CA LYS A 16 -5.10 -7.17 -5.88
C LYS A 16 -5.68 -5.96 -5.15
N ILE A 17 -6.76 -5.39 -5.67
CA ILE A 17 -7.47 -4.24 -5.10
C ILE A 17 -8.50 -4.76 -4.09
N GLU A 18 -9.26 -5.78 -4.46
CA GLU A 18 -10.32 -6.35 -3.63
C GLU A 18 -9.81 -7.26 -2.51
N TRP A 19 -8.75 -8.04 -2.78
CA TRP A 19 -8.11 -8.90 -1.77
C TRP A 19 -6.62 -8.56 -1.63
N PRO A 20 -6.30 -7.37 -1.09
CA PRO A 20 -4.93 -6.92 -1.02
C PRO A 20 -4.16 -7.66 0.06
N ARG A 21 -2.94 -8.07 -0.26
CA ARG A 21 -1.98 -8.50 0.75
C ARG A 21 -1.53 -7.31 1.61
N SER A 22 -1.36 -6.14 1.01
CA SER A 22 -0.89 -4.88 1.63
C SER A 22 -1.56 -3.67 0.98
N LEU A 23 -1.61 -2.53 1.66
CA LEU A 23 -2.03 -1.27 1.03
C LEU A 23 -1.11 -0.85 -0.13
N VAL A 24 0.17 -1.24 -0.09
CA VAL A 24 1.11 -1.00 -1.20
C VAL A 24 0.68 -1.72 -2.47
N ASP A 25 0.17 -2.95 -2.37
CA ASP A 25 -0.37 -3.68 -3.54
C ASP A 25 -1.56 -2.92 -4.15
N VAL A 26 -2.44 -2.33 -3.34
CA VAL A 26 -3.59 -1.56 -3.81
C VAL A 26 -3.15 -0.32 -4.58
N VAL A 27 -2.26 0.50 -3.99
CA VAL A 27 -1.81 1.76 -4.62
C VAL A 27 -1.10 1.50 -5.94
N VAL A 28 -0.41 0.36 -6.08
CA VAL A 28 0.24 -0.02 -7.34
C VAL A 28 -0.75 -0.57 -8.36
N ALA A 29 -1.75 -1.34 -7.90
CA ALA A 29 -2.66 -2.09 -8.77
C ALA A 29 -3.91 -1.32 -9.21
N TRP A 30 -4.29 -0.24 -8.51
CA TRP A 30 -5.52 0.49 -8.81
C TRP A 30 -5.46 1.32 -10.09
N ASN A 31 -4.29 1.90 -10.40
CA ASN A 31 -4.05 2.70 -11.60
C ASN A 31 -2.58 2.59 -11.99
N ILE A 32 -2.26 1.52 -12.73
CA ILE A 32 -0.90 1.16 -13.09
C ILE A 32 -0.22 2.25 -13.95
N PRO A 33 -0.88 2.83 -14.98
CA PRO A 33 -0.27 3.90 -15.76
C PRO A 33 0.11 5.12 -14.91
N MET A 34 -0.82 5.60 -14.07
CA MET A 34 -0.56 6.74 -13.17
C MET A 34 0.56 6.42 -12.18
N HIS A 35 0.54 5.24 -11.56
CA HIS A 35 1.58 4.81 -10.65
C HIS A 35 2.97 4.78 -11.33
N ARG A 36 3.04 4.27 -12.57
CA ARG A 36 4.29 4.25 -13.35
C ARG A 36 4.77 5.66 -13.70
N TRP A 37 3.86 6.55 -14.08
CA TRP A 37 4.18 7.93 -14.39
C TRP A 37 4.73 8.67 -13.16
N LEU A 38 4.01 8.62 -12.03
CA LEU A 38 4.45 9.20 -10.76
C LEU A 38 5.81 8.62 -10.32
N LYS A 39 6.00 7.31 -10.47
CA LYS A 39 7.27 6.68 -10.12
C LYS A 39 8.43 7.21 -10.98
N LYS A 40 8.23 7.33 -12.29
CA LYS A 40 9.27 7.74 -13.24
C LYS A 40 9.58 9.23 -13.16
N HIS A 41 8.56 10.07 -13.11
CA HIS A 41 8.71 11.52 -13.28
C HIS A 41 8.74 12.30 -11.97
N VAL A 42 8.15 11.76 -10.89
CA VAL A 42 8.07 12.46 -9.60
C VAL A 42 8.98 11.79 -8.59
N PHE A 43 8.76 10.50 -8.32
CA PHE A 43 9.49 9.79 -7.28
C PHE A 43 10.99 9.72 -7.57
N GLN A 44 11.39 9.28 -8.77
CA GLN A 44 12.81 9.15 -9.13
C GLN A 44 13.55 10.49 -9.12
N GLU A 45 12.90 11.56 -9.55
CA GLU A 45 13.49 12.91 -9.57
C GLU A 45 13.65 13.45 -8.15
N ILE A 46 12.61 13.38 -7.31
CA ILE A 46 12.67 13.85 -5.91
C ILE A 46 13.63 12.98 -5.09
N ARG A 47 13.76 11.68 -5.40
CA ARG A 47 14.65 10.76 -4.69
C ARG A 47 16.12 11.16 -4.80
N LYS A 48 16.53 11.90 -5.84
CA LYS A 48 17.89 12.42 -6.00
C LYS A 48 18.26 13.42 -4.90
N TYR A 49 17.27 14.12 -4.34
CA TYR A 49 17.48 15.22 -3.40
C TYR A 49 16.98 14.92 -1.99
N CYS A 50 16.07 13.96 -1.82
CA CYS A 50 15.37 13.71 -0.56
C CYS A 50 15.46 12.26 -0.09
N ASN A 51 15.31 12.07 1.23
CA ASN A 51 15.13 10.76 1.86
C ASN A 51 13.87 10.07 1.36
N VAL A 52 13.86 8.73 1.38
CA VAL A 52 12.75 7.90 0.86
C VAL A 52 11.41 8.35 1.42
N TYR A 53 11.36 8.67 2.72
CA TYR A 53 10.14 9.14 3.37
C TYR A 53 9.62 10.45 2.77
N CYS A 54 10.47 11.47 2.66
CA CYS A 54 10.11 12.75 2.05
C CYS A 54 9.72 12.58 0.58
N THR A 55 10.43 11.72 -0.17
CA THR A 55 10.07 11.40 -1.56
C THR A 55 8.67 10.82 -1.68
N ILE A 56 8.29 9.90 -0.79
CA ILE A 56 6.96 9.28 -0.81
C ILE A 56 5.89 10.31 -0.47
N MET A 57 6.10 11.11 0.57
CA MET A 57 5.16 12.17 0.95
C MET A 57 4.93 13.16 -0.18
N ALA A 58 6.02 13.63 -0.81
CA ALA A 58 5.95 14.55 -1.93
C ALA A 58 5.26 13.91 -3.16
N THR A 59 5.47 12.61 -3.39
CA THR A 59 4.78 11.90 -4.48
C THR A 59 3.27 11.84 -4.26
N TYR A 60 2.81 11.58 -3.03
CA TYR A 60 1.37 11.60 -2.72
C TYR A 60 0.79 13.01 -2.76
N LEU A 61 1.54 14.03 -2.34
CA LEU A 61 1.13 15.43 -2.45
C LEU A 61 0.97 15.87 -3.91
N ILE A 62 1.92 15.52 -4.78
CA ILE A 62 1.81 15.80 -6.21
C ILE A 62 0.67 14.99 -6.82
N SER A 63 0.50 13.73 -6.42
CA SER A 63 -0.64 12.91 -6.85
C SER A 63 -1.97 13.56 -6.47
N SER A 64 -2.11 14.10 -5.25
CA SER A 64 -3.35 14.77 -4.84
C SER A 64 -3.57 16.08 -5.61
N LEU A 65 -2.52 16.86 -5.84
CA LEU A 65 -2.56 18.09 -6.65
C LEU A 65 -3.06 17.81 -8.08
N MET A 66 -2.67 16.69 -8.69
CA MET A 66 -3.13 16.29 -10.03
C MET A 66 -4.64 16.02 -10.10
N HIS A 67 -5.30 15.75 -8.97
CA HIS A 67 -6.76 15.61 -8.89
C HIS A 67 -7.50 16.95 -8.68
N GLY A 68 -6.80 18.08 -8.83
CA GLY A 68 -7.32 19.42 -8.57
C GLY A 68 -7.47 19.69 -7.07
N PHE A 69 -8.07 20.83 -6.70
CA PHE A 69 -8.26 21.23 -5.29
C PHE A 69 -9.50 20.58 -4.64
N ASN A 70 -9.70 19.28 -4.85
CA ASN A 70 -10.77 18.53 -4.20
C ASN A 70 -10.29 17.99 -2.84
N PHE A 71 -10.73 18.63 -1.76
CA PHE A 71 -10.32 18.28 -0.40
C PHE A 71 -10.64 16.82 -0.02
N GLN A 72 -11.72 16.25 -0.54
CA GLN A 72 -12.08 14.85 -0.32
C GLN A 72 -11.01 13.90 -0.88
N ILE A 73 -10.60 14.09 -2.14
CA ILE A 73 -9.57 13.25 -2.77
C ILE A 73 -8.21 13.47 -2.11
N TRP A 74 -7.87 14.73 -1.76
CA TRP A 74 -6.64 15.04 -1.04
C TRP A 74 -6.56 14.31 0.30
N SER A 75 -7.62 14.40 1.09
CA SER A 75 -7.70 13.73 2.40
C SER A 75 -7.49 12.22 2.24
N VAL A 76 -8.13 11.61 1.24
CA VAL A 76 -7.98 10.18 0.97
C VAL A 76 -6.56 9.81 0.58
N LEU A 77 -5.97 10.51 -0.40
CA LEU A 77 -4.65 10.15 -0.93
C LEU A 77 -3.52 10.41 0.06
N LEU A 78 -3.55 11.52 0.79
CA LEU A 78 -2.55 11.83 1.80
C LEU A 78 -2.61 10.85 2.97
N THR A 79 -3.81 10.53 3.46
CA THR A 79 -3.99 9.54 4.52
C THR A 79 -3.61 8.13 4.04
N LEU A 80 -3.95 7.75 2.82
CA LEU A 80 -3.53 6.48 2.22
C LEU A 80 -1.99 6.39 2.12
N GLY A 81 -1.32 7.50 1.76
CA GLY A 81 0.14 7.58 1.76
C GLY A 81 0.76 7.32 3.12
N LEU A 82 0.20 7.91 4.18
CA LEU A 82 0.65 7.69 5.56
C LEU A 82 0.41 6.25 6.03
N LEU A 83 -0.78 5.71 5.80
CA LEU A 83 -1.14 4.33 6.16
C LEU A 83 -0.25 3.31 5.45
N THR A 84 -0.06 3.46 4.14
CA THR A 84 0.82 2.57 3.36
C THR A 84 2.27 2.61 3.86
N GLN A 85 2.74 3.78 4.30
CA GLN A 85 4.08 3.94 4.88
C GLN A 85 4.24 3.24 6.23
N ALA A 86 3.27 3.43 7.13
CA ALA A 86 3.29 2.80 8.45
C ALA A 86 3.26 1.27 8.32
N GLU A 87 2.31 0.74 7.53
CA GLU A 87 2.17 -0.69 7.28
C GLU A 87 3.46 -1.28 6.65
N PHE A 88 4.03 -0.60 5.65
CA PHE A 88 5.26 -1.05 4.99
C PHE A 88 6.42 -1.21 5.97
N LYS A 89 6.63 -0.20 6.83
CA LYS A 89 7.70 -0.20 7.82
C LYS A 89 7.52 -1.29 8.87
N LEU A 90 6.30 -1.42 9.41
CA LEU A 90 5.97 -2.42 10.40
C LEU A 90 6.19 -3.84 9.85
N ARG A 91 5.68 -4.13 8.65
CA ARG A 91 5.84 -5.45 8.01
C ARG A 91 7.27 -5.79 7.66
N ASN A 92 8.09 -4.80 7.32
CA ASN A 92 9.52 -4.99 7.08
C ASN A 92 10.30 -5.35 8.36
N ILE A 93 9.89 -4.84 9.53
CA ILE A 93 10.48 -5.29 10.80
C ILE A 93 10.00 -6.70 11.14
N PHE A 94 8.70 -6.99 10.97
CA PHE A 94 8.16 -8.34 11.23
C PHE A 94 8.77 -9.42 10.34
N SER A 95 9.05 -9.14 9.07
CA SER A 95 9.74 -10.10 8.20
C SER A 95 11.13 -10.46 8.73
N LYS A 96 11.87 -9.49 9.27
CA LYS A 96 13.19 -9.71 9.90
C LYS A 96 13.08 -10.50 11.20
N ILE A 97 12.22 -10.07 12.13
CA ILE A 97 12.05 -10.72 13.45
C ILE A 97 11.63 -12.18 13.29
N PHE A 98 10.63 -12.45 12.46
CA PHE A 98 10.11 -13.81 12.28
C PHE A 98 10.88 -14.61 11.23
N SER A 99 11.78 -13.98 10.46
CA SER A 99 12.45 -14.57 9.29
C SER A 99 11.45 -15.29 8.39
N ALA A 100 10.36 -14.59 8.05
CA ALA A 100 9.18 -15.13 7.41
C ALA A 100 8.62 -14.19 6.32
N CYS A 101 7.91 -14.77 5.35
CA CYS A 101 7.28 -14.04 4.23
C CYS A 101 6.05 -13.22 4.69
N VAL A 102 6.29 -12.18 5.48
CA VAL A 102 5.28 -11.23 6.01
C VAL A 102 5.46 -9.82 5.43
N GLU A 103 6.49 -9.61 4.61
CA GLU A 103 6.74 -8.34 3.93
C GLU A 103 5.54 -7.92 3.06
N SER A 104 5.41 -6.61 2.86
CA SER A 104 4.32 -5.98 2.10
C SER A 104 4.18 -6.53 0.68
N ARG A 105 5.31 -6.85 0.04
CA ARG A 105 5.34 -7.56 -1.25
C ARG A 105 5.61 -9.04 -1.02
N GLU A 106 4.94 -9.86 -1.82
CA GLU A 106 5.23 -11.29 -1.89
C GLU A 106 6.70 -11.51 -2.27
N CYS A 107 7.37 -12.44 -1.60
CA CYS A 107 8.71 -12.83 -1.99
C CYS A 107 8.64 -13.54 -3.34
N PHE A 108 9.08 -12.85 -4.39
CA PHE A 108 9.17 -13.41 -5.73
C PHE A 108 10.53 -14.08 -5.89
N LEU A 109 10.58 -15.40 -6.07
CA LEU A 109 11.75 -16.04 -6.64
C LEU A 109 11.73 -15.82 -8.15
N ARG A 110 12.73 -15.13 -8.66
CA ARG A 110 13.07 -15.20 -10.09
C ARG A 110 13.86 -16.49 -10.29
N LEU A 111 13.15 -17.59 -10.57
CA LEU A 111 13.78 -18.81 -11.06
C LEU A 111 14.38 -18.50 -12.44
N ASN A 112 15.67 -18.14 -12.49
CA ASN A 112 16.48 -18.30 -13.69
C ASN A 112 16.85 -19.79 -13.83
N ARG A 113 15.86 -20.68 -14.00
CA ARG A 113 16.07 -22.08 -14.38
C ARG A 113 14.95 -22.52 -15.33
N PRO A 114 15.27 -22.96 -16.56
CA PRO A 114 14.27 -23.27 -17.57
C PRO A 114 13.46 -24.56 -17.33
N ASP A 115 13.75 -25.34 -16.28
CA ASP A 115 13.41 -26.77 -16.34
C ASP A 115 12.49 -27.31 -15.24
N LYS A 116 11.81 -26.49 -14.42
CA LYS A 116 10.88 -27.03 -13.40
C LYS A 116 9.53 -26.33 -13.29
N ILE A 117 8.53 -27.19 -13.25
CA ILE A 117 7.08 -27.02 -13.16
C ILE A 117 6.66 -25.95 -12.13
N ARG A 118 5.56 -25.28 -12.48
CA ARG A 118 5.04 -23.97 -12.06
C ARG A 118 4.65 -23.76 -10.58
N ASP A 119 4.90 -24.68 -9.64
CA ASP A 119 4.12 -24.69 -8.39
C ASP A 119 4.92 -24.69 -7.08
N GLN A 120 6.13 -24.15 -7.03
CA GLN A 120 6.85 -24.01 -5.74
C GLN A 120 7.37 -22.60 -5.45
N PHE A 121 6.56 -21.86 -4.68
CA PHE A 121 6.95 -20.64 -3.97
C PHE A 121 7.99 -20.98 -2.87
N VAL A 122 9.25 -21.14 -3.26
CA VAL A 122 10.35 -21.20 -2.29
C VAL A 122 10.73 -19.75 -1.93
N CYS A 123 11.06 -19.47 -0.68
CA CYS A 123 11.52 -18.15 -0.26
C CYS A 123 12.93 -18.31 0.31
N ASP A 124 13.95 -18.13 -0.53
CA ASP A 124 15.35 -18.31 -0.11
C ASP A 124 15.81 -17.24 0.90
N LYS A 125 15.10 -16.11 0.93
CA LYS A 125 15.35 -15.00 1.85
C LYS A 125 14.89 -15.26 3.29
N HIS A 126 13.96 -16.20 3.50
CA HIS A 126 13.30 -16.42 4.79
C HIS A 126 13.27 -17.91 5.13
N GLN A 127 14.27 -18.34 5.91
CA GLN A 127 14.56 -19.74 6.24
C GLN A 127 13.39 -20.49 6.93
N ARG A 128 12.45 -19.78 7.59
CA ARG A 128 11.35 -20.39 8.35
C ARG A 128 9.98 -20.40 7.65
N THR A 129 9.92 -20.05 6.36
CA THR A 129 8.66 -19.94 5.62
C THR A 129 7.91 -21.28 5.47
N LYS A 130 8.63 -22.39 5.25
CA LYS A 130 8.02 -23.73 5.09
C LYS A 130 7.54 -24.34 6.42
N MET A 131 8.27 -24.14 7.51
CA MET A 131 7.94 -24.75 8.82
C MET A 131 6.80 -24.05 9.57
N ARG A 132 6.43 -22.82 9.18
CA ARG A 132 5.38 -22.03 9.85
C ARG A 132 4.36 -21.45 8.85
N PHE A 133 3.97 -22.25 7.85
CA PHE A 133 3.07 -21.81 6.79
C PHE A 133 1.73 -21.26 7.29
N GLY A 134 1.11 -21.92 8.29
CA GLY A 134 -0.13 -21.45 8.91
C GLY A 134 0.03 -20.08 9.58
N PHE A 135 1.08 -19.89 10.38
CA PHE A 135 1.38 -18.63 11.05
C PHE A 135 1.61 -17.48 10.07
N VAL A 136 2.35 -17.72 8.98
CA VAL A 136 2.57 -16.72 7.92
C VAL A 136 1.26 -16.33 7.23
N LYS A 137 0.38 -17.30 6.96
CA LYS A 137 -0.95 -17.02 6.41
C LYS A 137 -1.79 -16.19 7.38
N THR A 138 -1.81 -16.54 8.66
CA THR A 138 -2.57 -15.81 9.69
C THR A 138 -2.11 -14.36 9.80
N ILE A 139 -0.80 -14.09 9.87
CA ILE A 139 -0.31 -12.71 9.96
C ILE A 139 -0.69 -11.92 8.70
N ASN A 140 -0.49 -12.50 7.52
CA ASN A 140 -0.85 -11.82 6.27
C ASN A 140 -2.37 -11.58 6.19
N LEU A 141 -3.20 -12.50 6.67
CA LEU A 141 -4.64 -12.33 6.74
C LEU A 141 -5.02 -11.16 7.67
N VAL A 142 -4.39 -11.05 8.84
CA VAL A 142 -4.61 -9.91 9.75
C VAL A 142 -4.27 -8.59 9.07
N PHE A 143 -3.13 -8.50 8.38
CA PHE A 143 -2.78 -7.29 7.62
C PHE A 143 -3.75 -7.01 6.47
N THR A 144 -4.25 -8.04 5.78
CA THR A 144 -5.30 -7.87 4.77
C THR A 144 -6.58 -7.30 5.38
N CYS A 145 -7.03 -7.83 6.52
CA CYS A 145 -8.21 -7.30 7.22
C CYS A 145 -8.02 -5.84 7.64
N ILE A 146 -6.84 -5.48 8.18
CA ILE A 146 -6.51 -4.09 8.53
C ILE A 146 -6.53 -3.20 7.28
N ALA A 147 -5.94 -3.65 6.17
CA ALA A 147 -5.95 -2.90 4.90
C ALA A 147 -7.38 -2.68 4.40
N LEU A 148 -8.26 -3.69 4.47
CA LEU A 148 -9.67 -3.56 4.08
C LEU A 148 -10.43 -2.59 4.96
N ILE A 149 -10.24 -2.63 6.28
CA ILE A 149 -10.84 -1.66 7.22
C ILE A 149 -10.40 -0.23 6.86
N ASN A 150 -9.10 -0.04 6.60
CA ASN A 150 -8.56 1.25 6.21
C ASN A 150 -9.12 1.75 4.86
N LEU A 151 -9.25 0.87 3.87
CA LEU A 151 -9.84 1.23 2.58
C LEU A 151 -11.33 1.53 2.68
N ALA A 152 -12.08 0.80 3.51
CA ALA A 152 -13.49 1.09 3.77
C ALA A 152 -13.68 2.44 4.46
N PHE A 153 -12.84 2.76 5.45
CA PHE A 153 -12.84 4.07 6.13
C PHE A 153 -12.53 5.23 5.17
N LEU A 154 -11.55 5.06 4.28
CA LEU A 154 -11.24 6.07 3.26
C LEU A 154 -12.35 6.16 2.20
N GLY A 155 -12.93 5.01 1.84
CA GLY A 155 -14.00 4.87 0.85
C GLY A 155 -15.32 5.49 1.28
N SER A 156 -15.62 5.53 2.58
CA SER A 156 -16.86 6.10 3.13
C SER A 156 -17.04 7.59 2.86
N LEU A 157 -16.02 8.27 2.34
CA LEU A 157 -16.16 9.65 1.90
C LEU A 157 -16.96 9.76 0.59
N PHE A 158 -16.97 8.72 -0.25
CA PHE A 158 -17.54 8.71 -1.60
C PHE A 158 -19.00 8.22 -1.66
N ASP A 159 -19.90 8.86 -0.89
CA ASP A 159 -21.33 8.45 -0.83
C ASP A 159 -22.23 9.13 -1.88
N GLY A 160 -21.66 9.75 -2.92
CA GLY A 160 -22.41 10.34 -4.04
C GLY A 160 -23.24 11.60 -3.73
N GLN A 161 -23.11 12.19 -2.54
CA GLN A 161 -23.90 13.37 -2.16
C GLN A 161 -23.35 14.69 -2.75
N PRO A 162 -24.22 15.62 -3.19
CA PRO A 162 -23.80 16.95 -3.60
C PRO A 162 -23.17 17.69 -2.40
N ASN A 163 -22.00 18.29 -2.58
CA ASN A 163 -21.12 18.90 -1.54
C ASN A 163 -20.25 17.93 -0.72
N SER A 164 -20.04 16.69 -1.15
CA SER A 164 -19.14 15.76 -0.46
C SER A 164 -17.68 16.24 -0.35
N SER A 165 -17.26 17.18 -1.21
CA SER A 165 -15.90 17.73 -1.24
C SER A 165 -15.59 18.75 -0.14
N SER A 166 -16.60 19.25 0.59
CA SER A 166 -16.39 20.25 1.65
C SER A 166 -15.64 19.66 2.85
N ILE A 167 -14.70 20.44 3.42
CA ILE A 167 -13.89 20.07 4.59
C ILE A 167 -14.76 19.62 5.77
N SER A 168 -15.84 20.37 6.05
CA SER A 168 -16.79 20.06 7.13
C SER A 168 -17.39 18.66 6.98
N ASN A 169 -17.80 18.29 5.76
CA ASN A 169 -18.43 17.01 5.49
C ASN A 169 -17.45 15.85 5.67
N VAL A 170 -16.20 16.00 5.19
CA VAL A 170 -15.13 15.01 5.41
C VAL A 170 -14.89 14.81 6.91
N TRP A 171 -14.77 15.90 7.66
CA TRP A 171 -14.49 15.85 9.09
C TRP A 171 -15.63 15.21 9.89
N ILE A 172 -16.89 15.57 9.61
CA ILE A 172 -18.07 15.01 10.27
C ILE A 172 -18.14 13.50 10.01
N LYS A 173 -17.93 13.05 8.77
CA LYS A 173 -17.92 11.61 8.44
C LYS A 173 -16.85 10.85 9.21
N TRP A 174 -15.62 11.34 9.23
CA TRP A 174 -14.53 10.69 9.96
C TRP A 174 -14.70 10.72 11.47
N LYS A 175 -15.30 11.80 12.01
CA LYS A 175 -15.69 11.90 13.41
C LYS A 175 -16.74 10.84 13.77
N ASN A 176 -17.74 10.62 12.93
CA ASN A 176 -18.75 9.58 13.14
C ASN A 176 -18.13 8.17 13.14
N LEU A 177 -17.08 7.98 12.36
CA LEU A 177 -16.26 6.75 12.35
C LEU A 177 -15.14 6.75 13.41
N LYS A 178 -15.19 7.66 14.39
CA LYS A 178 -14.23 7.77 15.52
C LYS A 178 -12.75 7.80 15.11
N PHE A 179 -12.45 8.21 13.87
CA PHE A 179 -11.10 8.24 13.34
C PHE A 179 -10.35 6.89 13.44
N TYR A 180 -11.03 5.74 13.32
CA TYR A 180 -10.42 4.40 13.49
C TYR A 180 -9.12 4.19 12.71
N SER A 181 -9.06 4.58 11.44
CA SER A 181 -7.84 4.43 10.64
C SER A 181 -6.67 5.29 11.15
N PHE A 182 -6.92 6.44 11.75
CA PHE A 182 -5.86 7.24 12.38
C PHE A 182 -5.35 6.59 13.66
N ILE A 183 -6.23 5.93 14.43
CA ILE A 183 -5.82 5.15 15.61
C ILE A 183 -4.95 3.96 15.17
N ILE A 184 -5.34 3.27 14.10
CA ILE A 184 -4.53 2.18 13.51
C ILE A 184 -3.18 2.72 13.05
N LEU A 185 -3.15 3.85 12.32
CA LEU A 185 -1.91 4.50 11.88
C LEU A 185 -0.96 4.78 13.05
N ILE A 186 -1.46 5.40 14.12
CA ILE A 186 -0.66 5.73 15.31
C ILE A 186 -0.17 4.46 15.98
N THR A 187 -1.02 3.44 16.08
CA THR A 187 -0.68 2.15 16.70
C THR A 187 0.42 1.43 15.91
N GLU A 188 0.29 1.35 14.58
CA GLU A 188 1.31 0.77 13.70
C GLU A 188 2.64 1.52 13.79
N PHE A 189 2.58 2.86 13.85
CA PHE A 189 3.77 3.70 13.97
C PHE A 189 4.49 3.54 15.32
N ILE A 190 3.75 3.57 16.44
CA ILE A 190 4.30 3.35 17.79
C ILE A 190 4.90 1.95 17.88
N LEU A 191 4.18 0.93 17.41
CA LEU A 191 4.66 -0.44 17.40
C LEU A 191 5.95 -0.58 16.58
N TYR A 192 6.02 0.08 15.42
CA TYR A 192 7.23 0.13 14.62
C TYR A 192 8.41 0.78 15.38
N GLU A 193 8.24 1.94 16.02
CA GLU A 193 9.33 2.59 16.75
C GLU A 193 9.79 1.76 17.96
N ILE A 194 8.87 1.13 18.71
CA ILE A 194 9.22 0.22 19.81
C ILE A 194 10.06 -0.97 19.31
N LEU A 195 9.62 -1.60 18.22
CA LEU A 195 10.32 -2.77 17.67
C LEU A 195 11.65 -2.39 17.02
N LYS A 196 11.71 -1.22 16.38
CA LYS A 196 12.93 -0.68 15.78
C LYS A 196 14.02 -0.47 16.83
N VAL A 197 13.70 0.04 18.01
CA VAL A 197 14.67 0.21 19.11
C VAL A 197 15.25 -1.15 19.57
N LYS A 198 14.46 -2.22 19.50
CA LYS A 198 14.84 -3.53 20.02
C LYS A 198 15.57 -4.43 19.01
N PHE A 199 15.39 -4.22 17.71
CA PHE A 199 15.82 -5.14 16.65
C PHE A 199 16.63 -4.47 15.52
N ASN A 200 17.15 -3.26 15.74
CA ASN A 200 18.02 -2.54 14.83
C ASN A 200 19.33 -2.20 15.52
#